data_AF-A0A850DPN9-F1
#
_entry.id   AF-A0A850DPN9-F1
#
_cell.length_a   1.000
_cell.length_b   1.000
_cell.length_c   1.000
_cell.angle_alpha   90.00
_cell.angle_beta   90.00
_cell.angle_gamma   90.00
#
_symmetry.space_group_name_H-M   'P 1'
#
loop_
_entity.id
_entity.type
_entity.pdbx_description
1 polymer ?
#
loop_
_entity_poly.entity_id
_entity_poly.type
_entity_poly.pdbx_seq_one_letter_code
_entity_poly.pdbx_strand_id
1 'polypeptide(L)'
;MGTVAAAAAVLAITSWSAPGQAGAARPCTPSPAGLIFGCGGPVVAPGDPVIADGACSVGLTGHIGAAEYAVTAGHCFHAGAQVKDATGKPIGWYEFGRPDLGHTDQFGFALIHLYDNVFTSAGTPTYHLAAIDTKPTVGQQICKEGRTTRKTCGHITEVSAEHIFADSLFDNPGDTGGVVYRAAAAGQVWLG
;
A
#
# COMPACT_ATOMS: atom_id res chain seq x y z
N MET A 1 5.35 -15.37 -62.06
CA MET A 1 6.78 -15.24 -61.70
C MET A 1 7.00 -13.80 -61.28
N GLY A 2 7.29 -13.59 -59.99
CA GLY A 2 7.45 -12.27 -59.38
C GLY A 2 7.73 -12.46 -57.90
N THR A 3 9.01 -12.57 -57.55
CA THR A 3 9.52 -12.68 -56.18
C THR A 3 9.40 -11.34 -55.47
N VAL A 4 8.70 -11.30 -54.33
CA VAL A 4 8.72 -10.16 -53.41
C VAL A 4 9.71 -10.48 -52.30
N ALA A 5 10.76 -9.67 -52.19
CA ALA A 5 11.82 -9.82 -51.20
C ALA A 5 11.34 -9.36 -49.81
N ALA A 6 11.60 -10.18 -48.79
CA ALA A 6 11.39 -9.84 -47.39
C ALA A 6 12.53 -8.92 -46.90
N ALA A 7 12.18 -7.74 -46.38
CA ALA A 7 13.11 -6.88 -45.68
C ALA A 7 13.12 -7.23 -44.18
N ALA A 8 14.24 -7.78 -43.71
CA ALA A 8 14.50 -7.97 -42.28
C ALA A 8 14.95 -6.64 -41.66
N ALA A 9 14.14 -6.08 -40.76
CA ALA A 9 14.53 -4.93 -39.96
C ALA A 9 15.19 -5.44 -38.66
N VAL A 10 16.51 -5.26 -38.57
CA VAL A 10 17.27 -5.41 -37.33
C VAL A 10 17.06 -4.14 -36.52
N LEU A 11 16.23 -4.20 -35.47
CA LEU A 11 16.10 -3.13 -34.50
C LEU A 11 17.28 -3.22 -33.52
N ALA A 12 18.20 -2.27 -33.65
CA ALA A 12 19.33 -2.08 -32.76
C ALA A 12 18.85 -1.68 -31.36
N ILE A 13 19.40 -2.38 -30.38
CA ILE A 13 19.19 -2.19 -28.95
C ILE A 13 19.96 -0.93 -28.54
N THR A 14 19.26 0.17 -28.24
CA THR A 14 19.88 1.39 -27.69
C THR A 14 19.60 1.51 -26.21
N SER A 15 20.68 1.33 -25.43
CA SER A 15 21.00 1.95 -24.14
C SER A 15 19.95 1.92 -23.02
N TRP A 16 20.26 1.08 -22.02
CA TRP A 16 19.82 1.18 -20.63
C TRP A 16 19.95 2.59 -20.09
N SER A 17 18.84 3.16 -19.61
CA SER A 17 18.89 4.25 -18.64
C SER A 17 19.27 3.66 -17.29
N ALA A 18 20.36 4.18 -16.70
CA ALA A 18 20.76 3.83 -15.34
C ALA A 18 19.61 4.06 -14.35
N PRO A 19 19.48 3.25 -13.29
CA PRO A 19 18.56 3.56 -12.20
C PRO A 19 18.87 4.97 -11.69
N GLY A 20 17.82 5.81 -11.66
CA GLY A 20 17.91 7.14 -11.06
C GLY A 20 18.50 6.99 -9.67
N GLN A 21 19.45 7.86 -9.33
CA GLN A 21 20.04 7.92 -8.01
C GLN A 21 18.89 8.02 -7.01
N ALA A 22 18.72 6.97 -6.20
CA ALA A 22 17.85 7.03 -5.03
C ALA A 22 18.29 8.26 -4.23
N GLY A 23 17.40 9.24 -4.08
CA GLY A 23 17.65 10.38 -3.21
C GLY A 23 18.11 9.84 -1.87
N ALA A 24 19.24 10.32 -1.36
CA ALA A 24 19.76 9.87 -0.09
C ALA A 24 18.66 10.01 0.97
N ALA A 25 18.24 8.90 1.56
CA ALA A 25 17.29 8.89 2.66
C ALA A 25 17.77 9.91 3.70
N ARG A 26 16.89 10.83 4.12
CA ARG A 26 17.24 11.83 5.13
C ARG A 26 17.70 11.08 6.38
N PRO A 27 18.95 11.26 6.85
CA PRO A 27 19.44 10.50 7.98
C PRO A 27 18.64 10.88 9.23
N CYS A 28 17.76 9.99 9.66
CA CYS A 28 17.28 9.99 11.04
C CYS A 28 18.48 9.66 11.91
N THR A 29 18.98 10.64 12.66
CA THR A 29 20.03 10.39 13.66
C THR A 29 19.44 9.46 14.72
N PRO A 30 19.90 8.21 14.85
CA PRO A 30 19.37 7.31 15.87
C PRO A 30 19.61 7.92 17.25
N SER A 31 18.55 8.02 18.07
CA SER A 31 18.70 8.40 19.47
C SER A 31 19.41 7.26 20.21
N PRO A 32 20.42 7.54 21.05
CA PRO A 32 21.21 6.51 21.74
C PRO A 32 20.45 5.71 22.81
N ALA A 33 19.17 6.03 23.07
CA ALA A 33 18.28 5.21 23.89
C ALA A 33 17.40 4.35 22.97
N GLY A 34 17.82 3.11 22.75
CA GLY A 34 17.12 2.15 21.90
C GLY A 34 15.60 2.09 22.19
N LEU A 35 14.84 1.88 21.10
CA LEU A 35 13.38 1.69 21.01
C LEU A 35 12.52 2.91 20.61
N ILE A 36 13.09 4.07 20.30
CA ILE A 36 12.36 5.14 19.60
C ILE A 36 13.03 5.38 18.26
N PHE A 37 12.33 5.09 17.16
CA PHE A 37 12.73 5.51 15.81
C PHE A 37 12.81 7.04 15.78
N GLY A 38 14.01 7.54 16.06
CA GLY A 38 14.32 8.91 16.46
C GLY A 38 14.31 9.89 15.30
N CYS A 39 13.12 10.18 14.78
CA CYS A 39 12.93 11.23 13.81
C CYS A 39 11.82 12.23 14.19
N GLY A 40 11.23 12.07 15.39
CA GLY A 40 10.31 13.03 16.03
C GLY A 40 8.97 13.27 15.31
N GLY A 41 8.82 12.78 14.09
CA GLY A 41 7.62 12.84 13.28
C GLY A 41 6.65 11.70 13.58
N PRO A 42 5.37 11.84 13.19
CA PRO A 42 4.42 10.73 13.25
C PRO A 42 4.86 9.65 12.25
N VAL A 43 4.60 8.39 12.62
CA VAL A 43 4.79 7.24 11.73
C VAL A 43 3.42 6.81 11.24
N VAL A 44 3.28 6.58 9.94
CA VAL A 44 2.10 6.02 9.29
C VAL A 44 2.40 4.57 8.95
N ALA A 45 1.51 3.68 9.37
CA ALA A 45 1.62 2.24 9.22
C ALA A 45 0.30 1.62 8.70
N PRO A 46 0.36 0.40 8.14
CA PRO A 46 -0.83 -0.38 7.82
C PRO A 46 -1.83 -0.46 8.98
N GLY A 47 -3.11 -0.23 8.69
CA GLY A 47 -4.20 -0.18 9.65
C GLY A 47 -4.42 1.18 10.33
N ASP A 48 -3.49 2.14 10.19
CA ASP A 48 -3.68 3.47 10.75
C ASP A 48 -4.84 4.22 10.09
N PRO A 49 -5.57 5.06 10.84
CA PRO A 49 -6.65 5.84 10.28
C PRO A 49 -6.14 6.99 9.39
N VAL A 50 -6.79 7.15 8.23
CA VAL A 50 -6.64 8.29 7.33
C VAL A 50 -7.98 9.01 7.24
N ILE A 51 -8.00 10.28 7.64
CA ILE A 51 -9.22 11.06 7.82
C ILE A 51 -9.19 12.30 6.92
N ALA A 52 -10.18 12.42 6.05
CA ALA A 52 -10.48 13.60 5.24
C ALA A 52 -11.98 13.91 5.35
N ASP A 53 -12.75 13.77 4.26
CA ASP A 53 -14.23 13.88 4.26
C ASP A 53 -14.95 12.59 4.68
N GLY A 54 -14.14 11.56 4.97
CA GLY A 54 -14.54 10.29 5.56
C GLY A 54 -13.35 9.70 6.31
N ALA A 55 -13.54 8.51 6.88
CA ALA A 55 -12.46 7.79 7.53
C ALA A 55 -12.21 6.48 6.81
N CYS A 56 -10.95 6.23 6.48
CA CYS A 56 -10.47 4.97 5.93
C CYS A 56 -9.24 4.51 6.72
N SER A 57 -8.65 3.40 6.29
CA SER A 57 -7.44 2.84 6.86
C SER A 57 -6.32 2.81 5.83
N VAL A 58 -5.08 2.92 6.29
CA VAL A 58 -3.89 2.70 5.48
C VAL A 58 -3.78 1.22 5.15
N GLY A 59 -3.59 0.90 3.87
CA GLY A 59 -3.29 -0.44 3.39
C GLY A 59 -1.79 -0.69 3.41
N LEU A 60 -1.06 0.12 2.65
CA LEU A 60 0.39 -0.01 2.56
C LEU A 60 1.04 1.35 2.64
N THR A 61 2.34 1.34 2.88
CA THR A 61 3.19 2.52 2.80
C THR A 61 4.41 2.21 1.95
N GLY A 62 5.04 3.25 1.42
CA GLY A 62 6.22 3.12 0.57
C GLY A 62 6.68 4.47 0.05
N HIS A 63 7.52 4.47 -0.97
CA HIS A 63 8.06 5.70 -1.57
C HIS A 63 8.04 5.64 -3.09
N ILE A 64 7.91 6.81 -3.72
CA ILE A 64 8.11 7.02 -5.15
C ILE A 64 9.15 8.12 -5.29
N GLY A 65 10.34 7.77 -5.78
CA GLY A 65 11.48 8.69 -5.74
C GLY A 65 11.87 9.02 -4.31
N ALA A 66 11.85 10.31 -3.96
CA ALA A 66 12.18 10.79 -2.61
C ALA A 66 10.95 11.06 -1.73
N ALA A 67 9.74 10.93 -2.28
CA ALA A 67 8.49 11.20 -1.56
C ALA A 67 7.95 9.93 -0.91
N GLU A 68 7.45 10.07 0.32
CA GLU A 68 6.80 9.01 1.08
C GLU A 68 5.29 9.00 0.79
N TYR A 69 4.73 7.80 0.72
CA TYR A 69 3.33 7.57 0.37
C TYR A 69 2.65 6.59 1.31
N ALA A 70 1.38 6.85 1.57
CA ALA A 70 0.44 5.84 2.06
C ALA A 70 -0.57 5.50 0.95
N VAL A 71 -1.00 4.24 0.93
CA VAL A 71 -2.02 3.71 0.01
C VAL A 71 -3.28 3.41 0.80
N THR A 72 -4.44 3.79 0.26
CA THR A 72 -5.76 3.41 0.79
C THR A 72 -6.72 3.10 -0.36
N ALA A 73 -8.00 2.85 -0.07
CA ALA A 73 -9.00 2.52 -1.08
C ALA A 73 -9.37 3.70 -1.99
N GLY A 74 -9.76 3.41 -3.22
CA GLY A 74 -10.09 4.39 -4.25
C GLY A 74 -11.25 5.31 -3.88
N HIS A 75 -12.31 4.78 -3.28
CA HIS A 75 -13.44 5.62 -2.85
C HIS A 75 -13.15 6.55 -1.66
N CYS A 76 -11.99 6.42 -1.01
CA CYS A 76 -11.54 7.37 -0.01
C CYS A 76 -10.94 8.64 -0.64
N PHE A 77 -10.59 8.57 -1.93
CA PHE A 77 -9.88 9.62 -2.65
C PHE A 77 -10.73 10.87 -2.85
N HIS A 78 -10.18 12.00 -2.44
CA HIS A 78 -10.70 13.32 -2.75
C HIS A 78 -9.52 14.18 -3.19
N ALA A 79 -9.47 14.54 -4.49
CA ALA A 79 -8.28 15.15 -5.09
C ALA A 79 -7.81 16.40 -4.32
N GLY A 80 -6.55 16.38 -3.86
CA GLY A 80 -5.94 17.49 -3.11
C GLY A 80 -6.42 17.66 -1.67
N ALA A 81 -7.37 16.85 -1.19
CA ALA A 81 -7.85 16.97 0.18
C ALA A 81 -6.74 16.60 1.18
N GLN A 82 -6.66 17.38 2.26
CA GLN A 82 -5.73 17.12 3.35
C GLN A 82 -6.15 15.88 4.13
N VAL A 83 -5.20 14.98 4.36
CA VAL A 83 -5.38 13.78 5.16
C VAL A 83 -4.80 13.99 6.55
N LYS A 84 -5.57 13.58 7.56
CA LYS A 84 -5.24 13.68 8.98
C LYS A 84 -5.17 12.29 9.61
N ASP A 85 -4.38 12.16 10.67
CA ASP A 85 -4.34 10.96 11.51
C ASP A 85 -5.52 10.93 12.52
N ALA A 86 -5.52 9.91 13.40
CA ALA A 86 -6.54 9.71 14.43
C ALA A 86 -6.69 10.90 15.40
N THR A 87 -5.63 11.69 15.58
CA THR A 87 -5.58 12.84 16.49
C THR A 87 -6.02 14.13 15.82
N GLY A 88 -6.31 14.09 14.51
CA GLY A 88 -6.62 15.25 13.70
C GLY A 88 -5.40 16.01 13.18
N LYS A 89 -4.19 15.47 13.37
CA LYS A 89 -2.95 16.09 12.88
C LYS A 89 -2.80 15.81 11.38
N PRO A 90 -2.50 16.83 10.55
CA PRO A 90 -2.21 16.61 9.14
C PRO A 90 -1.00 15.72 8.92
N ILE A 91 -1.15 14.73 8.03
CA ILE A 91 -0.07 13.80 7.65
C ILE A 91 0.25 13.83 6.15
N GLY A 92 -0.62 14.42 5.33
CA GLY A 92 -0.39 14.48 3.88
C GLY A 92 -1.60 15.02 3.12
N TRP A 93 -1.64 14.73 1.83
CA TRP A 93 -2.78 15.01 0.96
C TRP A 93 -2.97 13.91 -0.09
N TYR A 94 -4.20 13.75 -0.57
CA TYR A 94 -4.48 12.86 -1.70
C TYR A 94 -3.90 13.43 -2.99
N GLU A 95 -2.83 12.82 -3.49
CA GLU A 95 -2.16 13.25 -4.72
C GLU A 95 -2.76 12.60 -5.96
N PHE A 96 -3.07 11.30 -5.87
CA PHE A 96 -3.61 10.52 -6.98
C PHE A 96 -4.62 9.50 -6.47
N GLY A 97 -5.61 9.16 -7.29
CA GLY A 97 -6.51 8.07 -6.99
C GLY A 97 -7.17 7.54 -8.25
N ARG A 98 -7.36 6.22 -8.27
CA ARG A 98 -8.28 5.54 -9.17
C ARG A 98 -9.55 5.27 -8.38
N PRO A 99 -10.71 5.81 -8.76
CA PRO A 99 -11.95 5.57 -8.04
C PRO A 99 -12.41 4.13 -8.22
N ASP A 100 -13.24 3.66 -7.30
CA ASP A 100 -14.01 2.44 -7.48
C ASP A 100 -15.06 2.67 -8.58
N LEU A 101 -15.23 1.72 -9.49
CA LEU A 101 -16.15 1.86 -10.63
C LEU A 101 -17.49 1.14 -10.40
N GLY A 102 -17.85 0.88 -9.14
CA GLY A 102 -19.16 0.37 -8.74
C GLY A 102 -19.42 -1.11 -9.03
N HIS A 103 -18.44 -1.83 -9.57
CA HIS A 103 -18.47 -3.28 -9.71
C HIS A 103 -17.57 -3.95 -8.67
N THR A 104 -17.95 -5.15 -8.24
CA THR A 104 -17.22 -5.93 -7.22
C THR A 104 -15.82 -6.38 -7.67
N ASP A 105 -15.48 -6.15 -8.93
CA ASP A 105 -14.20 -6.46 -9.56
C ASP A 105 -13.40 -5.21 -9.97
N GLN A 106 -13.82 -4.01 -9.53
CA GLN A 106 -13.18 -2.75 -9.92
C GLN A 106 -12.84 -1.92 -8.69
N PHE A 107 -11.96 -2.47 -7.87
CA PHE A 107 -11.39 -1.77 -6.72
C PHE A 107 -10.40 -0.71 -7.18
N GLY A 108 -10.62 0.50 -6.68
CA GLY A 108 -9.71 1.61 -6.84
C GLY A 108 -8.68 1.65 -5.71
N PHE A 109 -7.69 2.53 -5.87
CA PHE A 109 -6.73 2.86 -4.84
C PHE A 109 -6.50 4.36 -4.82
N ALA A 110 -6.03 4.87 -3.68
CA ALA A 110 -5.65 6.26 -3.52
C ALA A 110 -4.23 6.33 -2.96
N LEU A 111 -3.42 7.24 -3.51
CA LEU A 111 -2.10 7.61 -3.02
C LEU A 111 -2.20 8.90 -2.21
N ILE A 112 -1.71 8.82 -0.99
CA ILE A 112 -1.57 9.94 -0.07
C ILE A 112 -0.09 10.30 -0.05
N HIS A 113 0.26 11.47 -0.58
CA HIS A 113 1.59 12.03 -0.44
C HIS A 113 1.77 12.50 0.99
N LEU A 114 2.76 11.95 1.70
CA LEU A 114 3.02 12.26 3.09
C LEU A 114 3.93 13.48 3.21
N TYR A 115 3.68 14.34 4.19
CA TYR A 115 4.59 15.47 4.45
C TYR A 115 6.01 14.97 4.79
N ASP A 116 7.02 15.75 4.43
CA ASP A 116 8.45 15.49 4.66
C ASP A 116 8.85 15.04 6.08
N ASN A 117 8.05 15.37 7.08
CA ASN A 117 8.29 15.04 8.48
C ASN A 117 7.43 13.87 8.97
N VAL A 118 6.77 13.15 8.07
CA VAL A 118 5.95 11.97 8.34
C VAL A 118 6.70 10.76 7.79
N PHE A 119 6.82 9.74 8.62
CA PHE A 119 7.58 8.53 8.30
C PHE A 119 6.65 7.37 8.01
N THR A 120 7.13 6.40 7.27
CA THR A 120 6.38 5.18 6.94
C THR A 120 6.92 3.97 7.70
N SER A 121 6.05 2.98 7.91
CA SER A 121 6.44 1.66 8.42
C SER A 121 5.73 0.58 7.60
N ALA A 122 6.46 -0.49 7.26
CA ALA A 122 5.91 -1.67 6.59
C ALA A 122 5.19 -2.63 7.55
N GLY A 123 4.72 -2.14 8.70
CA GLY A 123 4.05 -2.94 9.72
C GLY A 123 3.83 -2.19 11.03
N THR A 124 3.41 -2.93 12.05
CA THR A 124 3.15 -2.43 13.40
C THR A 124 4.13 -3.05 14.40
N PRO A 125 4.13 -2.64 15.69
CA PRO A 125 4.92 -3.34 16.71
C PRO A 125 4.62 -4.85 16.84
N THR A 126 3.48 -5.30 16.31
CA THR A 126 3.04 -6.71 16.40
C THR A 126 3.32 -7.52 15.13
N TYR A 127 3.65 -6.88 14.01
CA TYR A 127 3.99 -7.56 12.77
C TYR A 127 4.74 -6.68 11.77
N HIS A 128 5.44 -7.34 10.85
CA HIS A 128 6.10 -6.68 9.73
C HIS A 128 5.75 -7.41 8.43
N LEU A 129 5.43 -6.64 7.39
CA LEU A 129 5.22 -7.14 6.03
C LEU A 129 6.57 -7.34 5.35
N ALA A 130 6.95 -8.59 5.15
CA ALA A 130 8.24 -8.96 4.59
C ALA A 130 8.22 -9.10 3.06
N ALA A 131 7.05 -9.38 2.48
CA ALA A 131 6.90 -9.66 1.06
C ALA A 131 5.44 -9.50 0.60
N ILE A 132 5.27 -9.58 -0.73
CA ILE A 132 3.99 -9.69 -1.41
C ILE A 132 3.72 -11.15 -1.74
N ASP A 133 2.51 -11.63 -1.47
CA ASP A 133 2.05 -12.97 -1.81
C ASP A 133 1.53 -12.95 -3.24
N THR A 134 2.30 -13.58 -4.12
CA THR A 134 1.95 -13.66 -5.55
C THR A 134 1.15 -14.91 -5.88
N LYS A 135 0.88 -15.78 -4.91
CA LYS A 135 0.18 -17.06 -5.11
C LYS A 135 -0.76 -17.38 -3.94
N PRO A 136 -1.77 -16.53 -3.67
CA PRO A 136 -2.83 -16.87 -2.73
C PRO A 136 -3.54 -18.17 -3.12
N THR A 137 -3.91 -18.98 -2.14
CA THR A 137 -4.66 -20.23 -2.37
C THR A 137 -5.94 -20.29 -1.57
N VAL A 138 -7.01 -20.85 -2.14
CA VAL A 138 -8.26 -21.13 -1.42
C VAL A 138 -7.99 -21.98 -0.18
N GLY A 139 -8.65 -21.65 0.94
CA GLY A 139 -8.47 -22.23 2.26
C GLY A 139 -7.34 -21.61 3.08
N GLN A 140 -6.53 -20.72 2.50
CA GLN A 140 -5.46 -20.01 3.22
C GLN A 140 -6.05 -19.03 4.22
N GLN A 141 -5.58 -19.07 5.47
CA GLN A 141 -5.96 -18.10 6.47
C GLN A 141 -5.30 -16.75 6.18
N ILE A 142 -6.09 -15.69 6.22
CA ILE A 142 -5.67 -14.31 6.01
C ILE A 142 -6.30 -13.42 7.07
N CYS A 143 -5.68 -12.27 7.31
CA CYS A 143 -6.16 -11.27 8.24
C CYS A 143 -6.18 -9.90 7.57
N LYS A 144 -7.16 -9.10 7.95
CA LYS A 144 -7.27 -7.69 7.58
C LYS A 144 -7.00 -6.83 8.81
N GLU A 145 -6.35 -5.69 8.60
CA GLU A 145 -6.18 -4.67 9.64
C GLU A 145 -6.75 -3.32 9.23
N GLY A 146 -7.60 -2.76 10.09
CA GLY A 146 -8.26 -1.48 9.88
C GLY A 146 -8.54 -0.74 11.19
N ARG A 147 -8.86 0.55 11.09
CA ARG A 147 -9.00 1.44 12.23
C ARG A 147 -10.15 1.08 13.18
N THR A 148 -11.22 0.47 12.66
CA THR A 148 -12.48 0.23 13.37
C THR A 148 -12.46 -1.13 14.04
N THR A 149 -12.20 -2.20 13.27
CA THR A 149 -12.17 -3.57 13.82
C THR A 149 -10.82 -3.98 14.39
N ARG A 150 -9.78 -3.18 14.18
CA ARG A 150 -8.38 -3.58 14.42
C ARG A 150 -8.08 -4.75 13.51
N LYS A 151 -8.07 -5.98 14.02
CA LYS A 151 -7.71 -7.17 13.25
C LYS A 151 -8.88 -8.12 13.14
N THR A 152 -9.22 -8.50 11.91
CA THR A 152 -10.18 -9.58 11.61
C THR A 152 -9.49 -10.62 10.74
N CYS A 153 -9.88 -11.89 10.85
CA CYS A 153 -9.26 -12.96 10.08
C CYS A 153 -10.32 -13.94 9.58
N GLY A 154 -10.02 -14.57 8.46
CA GLY A 154 -10.81 -15.63 7.85
C GLY A 154 -10.00 -16.38 6.82
N HIS A 155 -10.67 -17.02 5.87
CA HIS A 155 -10.03 -17.88 4.87
C HIS A 155 -10.40 -17.44 3.47
N ILE A 156 -9.43 -17.53 2.56
CA ILE A 156 -9.67 -17.33 1.13
C ILE A 156 -10.69 -18.36 0.65
N THR A 157 -11.81 -17.90 0.11
CA THR A 157 -12.87 -18.75 -0.44
C THR A 157 -12.78 -18.85 -1.96
N GLU A 158 -12.23 -17.82 -2.61
CA GLU A 158 -12.03 -17.77 -4.07
C GLU A 158 -10.81 -16.92 -4.42
N VAL A 159 -10.08 -17.32 -5.47
CA VAL A 159 -8.95 -16.58 -6.05
C VAL A 159 -9.19 -16.46 -7.55
N SER A 160 -9.15 -15.24 -8.06
CA SER A 160 -9.19 -14.93 -9.49
C SER A 160 -7.88 -14.27 -9.92
N ALA A 161 -7.79 -13.87 -11.19
CA ALA A 161 -6.61 -13.15 -11.69
C ALA A 161 -6.43 -11.76 -11.05
N GLU A 162 -7.52 -11.16 -10.56
CA GLU A 162 -7.55 -9.77 -10.10
C GLU A 162 -8.04 -9.62 -8.64
N HIS A 163 -8.69 -10.65 -8.09
CA HIS A 163 -9.38 -10.57 -6.81
C HIS A 163 -9.19 -11.80 -5.93
N ILE A 164 -9.19 -11.56 -4.62
CA ILE A 164 -9.24 -12.58 -3.58
C ILE A 164 -10.53 -12.34 -2.78
N PHE A 165 -11.35 -13.37 -2.65
CA PHE A 165 -12.51 -13.35 -1.77
C PHE A 165 -12.21 -14.18 -0.53
N ALA A 166 -12.70 -13.74 0.62
CA ALA A 166 -12.53 -14.45 1.87
C ALA A 166 -13.77 -14.37 2.75
N ASP A 167 -13.96 -15.41 3.56
CA ASP A 167 -14.95 -15.38 4.64
C ASP A 167 -14.43 -14.60 5.85
N SER A 168 -15.34 -14.22 6.75
CA SER A 168 -15.05 -13.70 8.09
C SER A 168 -14.09 -12.49 8.19
N LEU A 169 -13.74 -11.85 7.08
CA LEU A 169 -13.15 -10.52 7.03
C LEU A 169 -14.27 -9.49 7.13
N PHE A 170 -14.55 -9.03 8.35
CA PHE A 170 -15.57 -8.00 8.55
C PHE A 170 -15.11 -6.68 7.92
N ASP A 171 -15.95 -6.13 7.05
CA ASP A 171 -15.75 -4.79 6.50
C ASP A 171 -16.68 -3.81 7.22
N ASN A 172 -16.20 -3.24 8.32
CA ASN A 172 -16.92 -2.18 9.00
C ASN A 172 -16.53 -0.82 8.41
N PRO A 173 -17.45 0.16 8.40
CA PRO A 173 -17.12 1.53 7.98
C PRO A 173 -15.85 2.03 8.67
N GLY A 174 -14.88 2.47 7.87
CA GLY A 174 -13.56 2.90 8.33
C GLY A 174 -12.42 1.91 8.09
N ASP A 175 -12.69 0.60 8.04
CA ASP A 175 -11.66 -0.41 7.77
C ASP A 175 -11.26 -0.49 6.29
N THR A 176 -11.98 0.23 5.43
CA THR A 176 -11.71 0.21 4.01
C THR A 176 -10.34 0.78 3.68
N GLY A 177 -9.67 0.16 2.72
CA GLY A 177 -8.27 0.42 2.39
C GLY A 177 -7.27 -0.27 3.31
N GLY A 178 -7.71 -0.86 4.43
CA GLY A 178 -6.86 -1.59 5.37
C GLY A 178 -6.14 -2.78 4.74
N VAL A 179 -4.96 -3.09 5.29
CA VAL A 179 -4.07 -4.13 4.75
C VAL A 179 -4.68 -5.52 4.90
N VAL A 180 -4.46 -6.38 3.91
CA VAL A 180 -4.76 -7.81 3.99
C VAL A 180 -3.44 -8.59 3.94
N TYR A 181 -3.22 -9.49 4.90
CA TYR A 181 -1.96 -10.23 5.03
C TYR A 181 -2.19 -11.64 5.55
N ARG A 182 -1.16 -12.47 5.45
CA ARG A 182 -1.09 -13.76 6.15
C ARG A 182 0.22 -13.92 6.90
N ALA A 183 0.25 -14.82 7.88
CA ALA A 183 1.49 -15.22 8.52
C ALA A 183 2.35 -16.09 7.58
N ALA A 184 3.67 -15.88 7.60
CA ALA A 184 4.65 -16.78 7.02
C ALA A 184 5.85 -16.95 7.96
N ALA A 185 6.66 -17.99 7.72
CA ALA A 185 7.82 -18.30 8.56
C ALA A 185 8.86 -17.17 8.62
N ALA A 186 8.92 -16.32 7.59
CA ALA A 186 9.85 -15.20 7.46
C ALA A 186 9.24 -13.82 7.86
N GLY A 187 8.04 -13.82 8.45
CA GLY A 187 7.25 -12.59 8.69
C GLY A 187 5.89 -12.66 8.01
N GLN A 188 5.11 -11.58 8.05
CA GLN A 188 3.83 -11.56 7.36
C GLN A 188 3.99 -11.22 5.88
N VAL A 189 3.08 -11.71 5.06
CA VAL A 189 3.08 -11.50 3.62
C VAL A 189 1.76 -10.82 3.24
N TRP A 190 1.85 -9.68 2.55
CA TRP A 190 0.70 -8.92 2.06
C TRP A 190 0.05 -9.63 0.87
N LEU A 191 -1.26 -9.56 0.78
CA LEU A 191 -2.04 -10.12 -0.32
C LEU A 191 -2.62 -8.95 -1.12
N GLY A 192 -2.25 -8.94 -2.42
CA GLY A 192 -2.64 -7.98 -3.46
C GLY A 192 -4.00 -7.34 -3.31
#